data_AF-A0A6L7STD7-F1
#
_entry.id   AF-A0A6L7STD7-F1
#
_cell.length_a   1.000
_cell.length_b   1.000
_cell.length_c   1.000
_cell.angle_alpha   90.00
_cell.angle_beta   90.00
_cell.angle_gamma   90.00
#
_symmetry.space_group_name_H-M   'P 1'
#
loop_
_entity.id
_entity.type
_entity.pdbx_description
1 polymer ?
#
loop_
_entity_poly.entity_id
_entity_poly.type
_entity_poly.pdbx_seq_one_letter_code
_entity_poly.pdbx_strand_id
1 'polypeptide(L)'
;MNRAPGSFRDPAGHVFSTSERIFRGISKDTADWFRGFLRSSYFKERAGTLIVNTHEVSHEEVITAGIPADDVKAYGMWVEHDLLPFISYPYEWSFDALKEAACLTLKLLADALDNGYTLKDASAYNVQFIHSRPIFMDVLSFCQYREGDPYLGYKQFCEHFLAPLCLAVYSGIDFNQWFRGRLDGLDLAEVSKALPLSSCFRPHVLSHIHVQAWA
;
A
#
# COMPACT_ATOMS: atom_id res chain seq x y z
N MET A 1 -1.22 -24.39 9.58
CA MET A 1 -0.63 -23.31 8.77
C MET A 1 -1.78 -22.63 8.07
N ASN A 2 -2.09 -21.39 8.44
CA ASN A 2 -3.31 -20.72 8.02
C ASN A 2 -2.97 -19.64 7.00
N ARG A 3 -3.84 -19.45 6.00
CA ARG A 3 -3.91 -18.20 5.23
C ARG A 3 -3.87 -17.03 6.21
N ALA A 4 -3.10 -15.99 5.92
CA ALA A 4 -3.08 -14.82 6.79
C ALA A 4 -4.52 -14.24 6.85
N PRO A 5 -5.14 -14.11 8.04
CA PRO A 5 -6.56 -13.77 8.16
C PRO A 5 -6.94 -12.41 7.55
N GLY A 6 -5.96 -11.51 7.33
CA GLY A 6 -6.15 -10.23 6.62
C GLY A 6 -6.11 -10.31 5.09
N SER A 7 -5.71 -11.44 4.49
CA SER A 7 -5.53 -11.58 3.05
C SER A 7 -6.82 -11.92 2.27
N PHE A 8 -7.99 -11.82 2.91
CA PHE A 8 -9.26 -12.34 2.39
C PHE A 8 -9.92 -11.48 1.30
N ARG A 9 -9.34 -10.32 0.92
CA ARG A 9 -10.06 -9.31 0.10
C ARG A 9 -9.45 -8.93 -1.25
N ASP A 10 -8.23 -9.35 -1.63
CA ASP A 10 -7.70 -9.01 -2.96
C ASP A 10 -7.92 -10.16 -3.96
N PRO A 11 -8.76 -10.00 -5.00
CA PRO A 11 -8.89 -10.98 -6.09
C PRO A 11 -7.58 -11.18 -6.88
N ALA A 12 -6.58 -10.30 -6.72
CA ALA A 12 -5.27 -10.42 -7.37
C ALA A 12 -4.32 -11.42 -6.69
N GLY A 13 -4.50 -11.74 -5.40
CA GLY A 13 -3.64 -12.71 -4.74
C GLY A 13 -3.83 -12.89 -3.24
N HIS A 14 -3.21 -13.95 -2.70
CA HIS A 14 -3.29 -14.30 -1.29
C HIS A 14 -1.89 -14.44 -0.66
N VAL A 15 -1.74 -13.98 0.59
CA VAL A 15 -0.50 -14.06 1.39
C VAL A 15 -0.47 -15.34 2.21
N PHE A 16 0.65 -16.06 2.11
CA PHE A 16 0.96 -17.26 2.84
C PHE A 16 2.25 -17.04 3.62
N SER A 17 2.20 -17.17 4.94
CA SER A 17 3.37 -17.03 5.79
C SER A 17 3.77 -18.38 6.36
N THR A 18 5.04 -18.72 6.25
CA THR A 18 5.70 -19.74 7.09
C THR A 18 6.44 -19.03 8.23
N SER A 19 7.10 -19.75 9.14
CA SER A 19 7.81 -19.14 10.28
C SER A 19 8.90 -18.14 9.86
N GLU A 20 9.43 -18.26 8.64
CA GLU A 20 10.58 -17.45 8.17
C GLU A 20 10.43 -16.93 6.72
N ARG A 21 9.32 -17.18 6.03
CA ARG A 21 9.15 -16.80 4.61
C ARG A 21 7.74 -16.30 4.35
N ILE A 22 7.64 -15.29 3.47
CA ILE A 22 6.37 -14.72 3.03
C ILE A 22 6.21 -14.98 1.54
N PHE A 23 5.21 -15.79 1.21
CA PHE A 23 4.82 -16.07 -0.15
C PHE A 23 3.53 -15.35 -0.51
N ARG A 24 3.36 -15.00 -1.78
CA ARG A 24 2.08 -14.61 -2.34
C ARG A 24 1.75 -15.45 -3.56
N GLY A 25 0.56 -16.04 -3.55
CA GLY A 25 -0.05 -16.64 -4.72
C GLY A 25 -0.75 -15.56 -5.54
N ILE A 26 -0.42 -15.44 -6.81
CA ILE A 26 -0.96 -14.43 -7.74
C ILE A 26 -1.96 -15.09 -8.67
N SER A 27 -3.13 -14.48 -8.85
CA SER A 27 -4.20 -15.03 -9.68
C SER A 27 -3.77 -15.23 -11.13
N LYS A 28 -4.39 -16.18 -11.82
CA LYS A 28 -4.04 -16.55 -13.19
C LYS A 28 -4.13 -15.36 -14.16
N ASP A 29 -5.14 -14.52 -13.97
CA ASP A 29 -5.37 -13.32 -14.81
C ASP A 29 -4.33 -12.21 -14.56
N THR A 30 -3.68 -12.22 -13.40
CA THR A 30 -2.69 -11.21 -12.99
C THR A 30 -1.26 -11.64 -13.28
N ALA A 31 -1.01 -12.95 -13.29
CA ALA A 31 0.32 -13.56 -13.34
C ALA A 31 1.20 -13.03 -14.49
N ASP A 32 0.66 -12.93 -15.71
CA ASP A 32 1.47 -12.61 -16.88
C ASP A 32 1.97 -11.17 -16.89
N TRP A 33 1.08 -10.20 -16.64
CA TRP A 33 1.50 -8.80 -16.59
C TRP A 33 2.37 -8.54 -15.35
N PHE A 34 2.10 -9.20 -14.22
CA PHE A 34 2.86 -9.04 -12.99
C PHE A 34 4.29 -9.58 -13.13
N ARG A 35 4.46 -10.72 -13.81
CA ARG A 35 5.79 -11.21 -14.19
C ARG A 35 6.55 -10.20 -15.06
N GLY A 36 5.85 -9.52 -15.97
CA GLY A 36 6.39 -8.39 -16.73
C GLY A 36 6.84 -7.24 -15.83
N PHE A 37 6.01 -6.85 -14.86
CA PHE A 37 6.31 -5.83 -13.86
C PHE A 37 7.59 -6.16 -13.07
N LEU A 38 7.72 -7.37 -12.51
CA LEU A 38 8.94 -7.76 -11.78
C LEU A 38 10.20 -7.73 -12.66
N ARG A 39 10.06 -7.93 -13.97
CA ARG A 39 11.19 -7.92 -14.93
C ARG A 39 11.54 -6.52 -15.42
N SER A 40 10.67 -5.53 -15.22
CA SER A 40 10.86 -4.13 -15.64
C SER A 40 12.06 -3.48 -14.95
N SER A 41 12.65 -2.45 -15.59
CA SER A 41 13.65 -1.58 -14.96
C SER A 41 13.06 -0.87 -13.75
N TYR A 42 11.82 -0.39 -13.86
CA TYR A 42 11.10 0.29 -12.79
C TYR A 42 11.14 -0.48 -11.46
N PHE A 43 10.76 -1.76 -11.47
CA PHE A 43 10.77 -2.59 -10.28
C PHE A 43 12.21 -2.91 -9.83
N LYS A 44 13.07 -3.36 -10.75
CA LYS A 44 14.45 -3.78 -10.43
C LYS A 44 15.30 -2.69 -9.78
N GLU A 45 15.13 -1.44 -10.18
CA GLU A 45 15.85 -0.29 -9.61
C GLU A 45 15.38 0.08 -8.20
N ARG A 46 14.15 -0.31 -7.84
CA ARG A 46 13.47 0.09 -6.58
C ARG A 46 13.36 -1.05 -5.57
N ALA A 47 13.49 -2.29 -6.02
CA ALA A 47 13.47 -3.48 -5.18
C ALA A 47 14.61 -3.44 -4.14
N GLY A 48 14.26 -3.68 -2.88
CA GLY A 48 15.19 -3.62 -1.74
C GLY A 48 15.54 -2.21 -1.27
N THR A 49 15.09 -1.15 -1.96
CA THR A 49 15.37 0.25 -1.58
C THR A 49 14.11 1.02 -1.23
N LEU A 50 13.14 1.09 -2.15
CA LEU A 50 11.86 1.77 -1.98
C LEU A 50 10.68 0.80 -1.95
N ILE A 51 10.82 -0.35 -2.60
CA ILE A 51 9.86 -1.44 -2.62
C ILE A 51 10.51 -2.65 -1.98
N VAL A 52 9.77 -3.43 -1.21
CA VAL A 52 10.27 -4.71 -0.66
C VAL A 52 10.78 -5.59 -1.79
N ASN A 53 11.97 -6.16 -1.60
CA ASN A 53 12.53 -7.05 -2.60
C ASN A 53 11.59 -8.25 -2.77
N THR A 54 11.32 -8.60 -4.02
CA THR A 54 10.32 -9.61 -4.39
C THR A 54 10.83 -10.37 -5.61
N HIS A 55 10.78 -11.68 -5.57
CA HIS A 55 11.20 -12.52 -6.67
C HIS A 55 10.19 -13.65 -6.93
N GLU A 56 10.13 -14.10 -8.19
CA GLU A 56 9.33 -15.26 -8.59
C GLU A 56 9.96 -16.53 -8.01
N VAL A 57 9.13 -17.42 -7.46
CA VAL A 57 9.54 -18.72 -6.91
C VAL A 57 8.79 -19.85 -7.61
N SER A 58 9.43 -21.01 -7.74
CA SER A 58 8.82 -22.17 -8.36
C SER A 58 7.75 -22.81 -7.48
N HIS A 59 6.85 -23.58 -8.11
CA HIS A 59 5.85 -24.35 -7.37
C HIS A 59 6.50 -25.37 -6.42
N GLU A 60 7.64 -25.94 -6.82
CA GLU A 60 8.40 -26.88 -5.98
C GLU A 60 8.90 -26.20 -4.70
N GLU A 61 9.53 -25.02 -4.82
CA GLU A 61 10.01 -24.25 -3.66
C GLU A 61 8.90 -23.89 -2.67
N VAL A 62 7.73 -23.52 -3.19
CA VAL A 62 6.53 -23.17 -2.39
C VAL A 62 5.96 -24.39 -1.67
N ILE A 63 5.91 -25.55 -2.34
CA ILE A 63 5.46 -26.81 -1.75
C ILE A 63 6.46 -27.27 -0.67
N THR A 64 7.76 -27.20 -0.95
CA THR A 64 8.81 -27.53 0.01
C THR A 64 8.77 -26.64 1.24
N ALA A 65 8.32 -25.38 1.09
CA ALA A 65 8.10 -24.46 2.21
C ALA A 65 6.85 -24.81 3.06
N GLY A 66 6.06 -25.82 2.67
CA GLY A 66 4.94 -26.33 3.46
C GLY A 66 3.56 -25.80 3.06
N ILE A 67 3.44 -25.12 1.91
CA ILE A 67 2.13 -24.72 1.36
C ILE A 67 1.53 -25.93 0.61
N PRO A 68 0.26 -26.32 0.89
CA PRO A 68 -0.36 -27.49 0.26
C PRO A 68 -0.37 -27.41 -1.27
N ALA A 69 -0.05 -28.51 -1.95
CA ALA A 69 0.04 -28.53 -3.41
C ALA A 69 -1.26 -28.11 -4.13
N ASP A 70 -2.42 -28.35 -3.52
CA ASP A 70 -3.70 -27.91 -4.07
C ASP A 70 -3.88 -26.38 -3.99
N ASP A 71 -3.41 -25.75 -2.92
CA ASP A 71 -3.35 -24.28 -2.85
C ASP A 71 -2.34 -23.74 -3.87
N VAL A 72 -1.17 -24.38 -4.03
CA VAL A 72 -0.16 -23.96 -5.02
C VAL A 72 -0.72 -23.94 -6.44
N LYS A 73 -1.45 -24.99 -6.84
CA LYS A 73 -2.08 -25.12 -8.17
C LYS A 73 -3.23 -24.13 -8.43
N ALA A 74 -3.77 -23.49 -7.39
CA ALA A 74 -4.86 -22.54 -7.53
C ALA A 74 -4.42 -21.21 -8.17
N TYR A 75 -3.12 -20.88 -8.11
CA TYR A 75 -2.55 -19.61 -8.58
C TYR A 75 -1.79 -19.78 -9.89
N GLY A 76 -1.64 -18.68 -10.64
CA GLY A 76 -0.89 -18.67 -11.90
C GLY A 76 0.61 -18.37 -11.72
N MET A 77 0.97 -17.78 -10.58
CA MET A 77 2.35 -17.39 -10.26
C MET A 77 2.52 -17.32 -8.74
N TRP A 78 3.75 -17.55 -8.28
CA TRP A 78 4.13 -17.41 -6.89
C TRP A 78 5.33 -16.48 -6.75
N VAL A 79 5.30 -15.64 -5.72
CA VAL A 79 6.42 -14.76 -5.38
C VAL A 79 6.75 -14.86 -3.91
N GLU A 80 8.00 -14.60 -3.58
CA GLU A 80 8.49 -14.45 -2.22
C GLU A 80 8.97 -13.03 -1.98
N HIS A 81 8.62 -12.50 -0.80
CA HIS A 81 9.07 -11.22 -0.30
C HIS A 81 10.14 -11.40 0.78
N ASP A 82 11.10 -10.48 0.80
CA ASP A 82 11.99 -10.34 1.95
C ASP A 82 11.18 -10.09 3.23
N LEU A 83 11.55 -10.78 4.30
CA LEU A 83 10.99 -10.51 5.62
C LEU A 83 11.39 -9.13 6.12
N LEU A 84 10.41 -8.36 6.55
CA LEU A 84 10.67 -7.11 7.25
C LEU A 84 10.98 -7.42 8.72
N PRO A 85 12.02 -6.80 9.33
CA PRO A 85 12.41 -7.08 10.71
C PRO A 85 11.33 -6.80 11.75
N PHE A 86 10.45 -5.83 11.45
CA PHE A 86 9.37 -5.40 12.32
C PHE A 86 8.22 -4.84 11.48
N ILE A 87 7.00 -5.10 11.92
CA ILE A 87 5.78 -4.52 11.35
C ILE A 87 5.24 -3.50 12.34
N SER A 88 5.13 -2.27 11.88
CA SER A 88 4.55 -1.13 12.61
C SER A 88 3.26 -0.69 11.93
N TYR A 89 2.38 -0.05 12.68
CA TYR A 89 1.09 0.39 12.18
C TYR A 89 0.96 1.92 12.16
N PRO A 90 0.15 2.51 11.27
CA PRO A 90 -0.05 3.95 11.19
C PRO A 90 -0.44 4.62 12.51
N TYR A 91 -1.18 3.93 13.38
CA TYR A 91 -1.53 4.43 14.73
C TYR A 91 -0.36 4.43 15.73
N GLU A 92 0.82 3.94 15.34
CA GLU A 92 2.06 3.96 16.15
C GLU A 92 3.07 4.97 15.62
N TRP A 93 2.82 5.54 14.44
CA TRP A 93 3.74 6.41 13.74
C TRP A 93 3.67 7.84 14.26
N SER A 94 4.82 8.53 14.23
CA SER A 94 4.86 9.97 14.40
C SER A 94 4.31 10.69 13.17
N PHE A 95 4.07 11.99 13.30
CA PHE A 95 3.74 12.85 12.17
C PHE A 95 4.74 12.72 11.02
N ASP A 96 6.04 12.79 11.31
CA ASP A 96 7.08 12.70 10.29
C ASP A 96 7.12 11.31 9.63
N ALA A 97 6.92 10.24 10.39
CA ALA A 97 6.84 8.89 9.81
C ALA A 97 5.65 8.78 8.85
N LEU A 98 4.45 9.24 9.23
CA LEU A 98 3.29 9.23 8.34
C LEU A 98 3.51 10.10 7.08
N LYS A 99 4.16 11.26 7.25
CA LYS A 99 4.52 12.15 6.14
C LYS A 99 5.52 11.49 5.18
N GLU A 100 6.57 10.85 5.69
CA GLU A 100 7.55 10.15 4.86
C GLU A 100 6.91 8.96 4.12
N ALA A 101 5.98 8.25 4.75
CA ALA A 101 5.20 7.21 4.10
C ALA A 101 4.31 7.76 2.96
N ALA A 102 3.69 8.94 3.17
CA ALA A 102 2.92 9.62 2.13
C ALA A 102 3.82 10.04 0.95
N CYS A 103 4.99 10.60 1.24
CA CYS A 103 5.97 10.99 0.24
C CYS A 103 6.49 9.79 -0.56
N LEU A 104 6.77 8.66 0.08
CA LEU A 104 7.14 7.42 -0.60
C LEU A 104 6.04 6.97 -1.57
N THR A 105 4.79 6.92 -1.11
CA THR A 105 3.65 6.50 -1.93
C THR A 105 3.49 7.38 -3.16
N LEU A 106 3.56 8.72 -3.01
CA LEU A 106 3.47 9.65 -4.13
C LEU A 106 4.67 9.54 -5.09
N LYS A 107 5.88 9.35 -4.56
CA LYS A 107 7.07 9.14 -5.39
C LYS A 107 6.94 7.88 -6.23
N LEU A 108 6.52 6.77 -5.62
CA LEU A 108 6.27 5.51 -6.35
C LEU A 108 5.17 5.67 -7.38
N LEU A 109 4.08 6.37 -7.06
CA LEU A 109 3.02 6.64 -8.02
C LEU A 109 3.53 7.44 -9.23
N ALA A 110 4.21 8.56 -9.00
CA ALA A 110 4.72 9.41 -10.06
C ALA A 110 5.69 8.64 -10.97
N ASP A 111 6.67 7.96 -10.38
CA ASP A 111 7.64 7.16 -11.13
C ASP A 111 6.96 5.98 -11.87
N ALA A 112 5.92 5.37 -11.28
CA ALA A 112 5.18 4.27 -11.89
C ALA A 112 4.44 4.73 -13.16
N LEU A 113 3.82 5.91 -13.12
CA LEU A 113 3.08 6.47 -14.26
C LEU A 113 3.99 6.65 -15.47
N ASP A 114 5.20 7.18 -15.26
CA ASP A 114 6.22 7.34 -16.31
C ASP A 114 6.67 5.99 -16.92
N ASN A 115 6.39 4.87 -16.25
CA ASN A 115 6.75 3.52 -16.67
C ASN A 115 5.53 2.66 -17.05
N GLY A 116 4.35 3.26 -17.25
CA GLY A 116 3.14 2.55 -17.68
C GLY A 116 2.47 1.73 -16.57
N TYR A 117 2.72 2.07 -15.32
CA TYR A 117 2.10 1.46 -14.13
C TYR A 117 1.39 2.51 -13.27
N THR A 118 0.51 2.06 -12.39
CA THR A 118 -0.10 2.91 -11.36
C THR A 118 -0.29 2.11 -10.07
N LEU A 119 -0.73 2.78 -9.01
CA LEU A 119 -1.11 2.15 -7.75
C LEU A 119 -2.64 2.11 -7.64
N LYS A 120 -3.22 0.93 -7.38
CA LYS A 120 -4.68 0.81 -7.14
C LYS A 120 -5.06 1.06 -5.68
N ASP A 121 -4.12 0.84 -4.76
CA ASP A 121 -4.31 0.97 -3.31
C ASP A 121 -3.22 1.88 -2.72
N ALA A 122 -3.66 2.85 -1.92
CA ALA A 122 -2.85 3.88 -1.27
C ALA A 122 -2.96 3.83 0.26
N SER A 123 -3.17 2.64 0.81
CA SER A 123 -3.23 2.43 2.26
C SER A 123 -1.88 2.72 2.92
N ALA A 124 -1.90 3.47 4.03
CA ALA A 124 -0.74 3.65 4.88
C ALA A 124 -0.16 2.31 5.40
N TYR A 125 -0.98 1.26 5.50
CA TYR A 125 -0.54 -0.07 5.94
C TYR A 125 0.36 -0.78 4.90
N ASN A 126 0.41 -0.27 3.67
CA ASN A 126 1.29 -0.79 2.62
C ASN A 126 2.73 -0.24 2.73
N VAL A 127 2.99 0.65 3.69
CA VAL A 127 4.33 1.17 3.98
C VAL A 127 4.80 0.63 5.33
N GLN A 128 6.09 0.30 5.40
CA GLN A 128 6.79 -0.11 6.62
C GLN A 128 8.11 0.64 6.72
N PHE A 129 8.84 0.44 7.82
CA PHE A 129 10.11 1.13 8.05
C PHE A 129 11.23 0.12 8.33
N ILE A 130 12.33 0.26 7.60
CA ILE A 130 13.60 -0.40 7.91
C ILE A 130 14.51 0.67 8.52
N HIS A 131 14.63 0.63 9.85
CA HIS A 131 15.14 1.75 10.66
C HIS A 131 14.27 3.00 10.46
N SER A 132 14.80 4.09 9.91
CA SER A 132 14.07 5.32 9.60
C SER A 132 13.65 5.44 8.13
N ARG A 133 13.91 4.42 7.30
CA ARG A 133 13.64 4.48 5.86
C ARG A 133 12.29 3.81 5.55
N PRO A 134 11.33 4.54 4.95
CA PRO A 134 10.07 3.93 4.53
C PRO A 134 10.31 2.97 3.36
N ILE A 135 9.62 1.84 3.35
CA ILE A 135 9.64 0.83 2.29
C ILE A 135 8.21 0.38 2.00
N PHE A 136 7.86 0.29 0.71
CA PHE A 136 6.55 -0.14 0.26
C PHE A 136 6.49 -1.66 0.14
N MET A 137 5.60 -2.31 0.87
CA MET A 137 5.57 -3.77 1.01
C MET A 137 4.54 -4.48 0.13
N ASP A 138 3.52 -3.76 -0.37
CA ASP A 138 2.43 -4.39 -1.10
C ASP A 138 2.57 -4.28 -2.62
N VAL A 139 3.41 -5.13 -3.21
CA VAL A 139 3.66 -5.10 -4.67
C VAL A 139 2.40 -5.35 -5.52
N LEU A 140 1.38 -6.01 -4.99
CA LEU A 140 0.13 -6.28 -5.71
C LEU A 140 -0.79 -5.05 -5.79
N SER A 141 -0.45 -3.98 -5.06
CA SER A 141 -1.04 -2.66 -5.25
C SER A 141 -0.66 -2.02 -6.59
N PHE A 142 0.41 -2.47 -7.26
CA PHE A 142 0.70 -2.00 -8.61
C PHE A 142 -0.28 -2.61 -9.62
N CYS A 143 -0.59 -1.87 -10.68
CA CYS A 143 -1.30 -2.37 -11.85
C CYS A 143 -0.87 -1.63 -13.12
N GLN A 144 -1.29 -2.14 -14.27
CA GLN A 144 -1.02 -1.47 -15.56
C GLN A 144 -1.77 -0.14 -15.63
N TYR A 145 -1.09 0.92 -16.04
CA TYR A 145 -1.71 2.21 -16.29
C TYR A 145 -2.28 2.27 -17.72
N ARG A 146 -3.43 2.94 -17.87
CA ARG A 146 -3.98 3.31 -19.17
C ARG A 146 -4.08 4.82 -19.23
N GLU A 147 -3.55 5.40 -20.30
CA GLU A 147 -3.53 6.85 -20.49
C GLU A 147 -4.94 7.45 -20.34
N GLY A 148 -5.05 8.48 -19.50
CA GLY A 148 -6.31 9.16 -19.20
C GLY A 148 -7.13 8.54 -18.05
N ASP A 149 -6.76 7.37 -17.52
CA ASP A 149 -7.43 6.82 -16.33
C ASP A 149 -7.12 7.69 -15.09
N PRO A 150 -8.12 7.94 -14.22
CA PRO A 150 -7.89 8.63 -12.96
C PRO A 150 -7.10 7.74 -11.99
N TYR A 151 -6.44 8.36 -11.01
CA TYR A 151 -5.78 7.63 -9.94
C TYR A 151 -6.82 6.98 -9.00
N LEU A 152 -7.00 5.66 -9.13
CA LEU A 152 -7.98 4.89 -8.35
C LEU A 152 -7.76 5.01 -6.83
N GLY A 153 -6.51 5.05 -6.40
CA GLY A 153 -6.13 5.17 -4.99
C GLY A 153 -6.26 6.59 -4.41
N TYR A 154 -6.75 7.58 -5.18
CA TYR A 154 -6.71 8.98 -4.77
C TYR A 154 -7.49 9.29 -3.49
N LYS A 155 -8.73 8.81 -3.37
CA LYS A 155 -9.55 9.03 -2.17
C LYS A 155 -8.91 8.36 -0.95
N GLN A 156 -8.47 7.12 -1.11
CA GLN A 156 -7.79 6.36 -0.06
C GLN A 156 -6.49 7.05 0.38
N PHE A 157 -5.72 7.63 -0.55
CA PHE A 157 -4.53 8.43 -0.21
C PHE A 157 -4.90 9.63 0.67
N CYS A 158 -6.00 10.31 0.35
CA CYS A 158 -6.49 11.43 1.15
C CYS A 158 -6.89 10.95 2.56
N GLU A 159 -7.59 9.83 2.68
CA GLU A 159 -8.07 9.26 3.94
C GLU A 159 -6.93 8.71 4.83
N HIS A 160 -5.92 8.09 4.23
CA HIS A 160 -4.81 7.44 4.96
C HIS A 160 -3.61 8.37 5.22
N PHE A 161 -3.44 9.45 4.46
CA PHE A 161 -2.27 10.32 4.63
C PHE A 161 -2.65 11.79 4.80
N LEU A 162 -3.37 12.37 3.84
CA LEU A 162 -3.55 13.83 3.86
C LEU A 162 -4.46 14.30 4.99
N ALA A 163 -5.57 13.59 5.23
CA ALA A 163 -6.52 13.89 6.28
C ALA A 163 -5.89 13.82 7.69
N PRO A 164 -5.21 12.75 8.10
CA PRO A 164 -4.53 12.71 9.40
C PRO A 164 -3.42 13.76 9.55
N LEU A 165 -2.66 14.05 8.48
CA LEU A 165 -1.65 15.11 8.51
C LEU A 165 -2.28 16.51 8.66
N CYS A 166 -3.39 16.78 7.96
CA CYS A 166 -4.14 18.02 8.10
C CYS A 166 -4.74 18.18 9.50
N LEU A 167 -5.28 17.10 10.06
CA LEU A 167 -5.87 17.07 11.39
C LEU A 167 -4.85 17.45 12.47
N ALA A 168 -3.64 16.89 12.38
CA ALA A 168 -2.54 17.22 13.28
C ALA A 168 -2.08 18.68 13.12
N VAL A 169 -1.88 19.16 11.88
CA VAL A 169 -1.32 20.50 11.61
C VAL A 169 -2.30 21.63 11.92
N TYR A 170 -3.59 21.46 11.58
CA TYR A 170 -4.55 22.56 11.63
C TYR A 170 -5.46 22.54 12.86
N SER A 171 -5.67 21.38 13.47
CA SER A 171 -6.51 21.26 14.66
C SER A 171 -5.72 20.84 15.90
N GLY A 172 -4.44 20.47 15.78
CA GLY A 172 -3.63 19.96 16.89
C GLY A 172 -4.13 18.63 17.43
N ILE A 173 -4.95 17.91 16.66
CA ILE A 173 -5.55 16.64 17.06
C ILE A 173 -4.64 15.51 16.59
N ASP A 174 -4.26 14.65 17.54
CA ASP A 174 -3.47 13.46 17.25
C ASP A 174 -4.28 12.43 16.44
N PHE A 175 -3.76 12.06 15.27
CA PHE A 175 -4.38 11.07 14.39
C PHE A 175 -4.22 9.63 14.90
N ASN A 176 -3.27 9.36 15.79
CA ASN A 176 -2.95 8.00 16.23
C ASN A 176 -4.18 7.31 16.85
N GLN A 177 -4.99 8.06 17.62
CA GLN A 177 -6.24 7.52 18.20
C GLN A 177 -7.34 7.27 17.17
N TRP A 178 -7.38 8.05 16.09
CA TRP A 178 -8.37 7.88 15.03
C TRP A 178 -8.11 6.60 14.24
N PHE A 179 -6.85 6.31 13.92
CA PHE A 179 -6.48 5.07 13.23
C PHE A 179 -6.76 3.81 14.05
N ARG A 180 -6.67 3.85 15.39
CA ARG A 180 -6.97 2.67 16.23
C ARG A 180 -8.39 2.16 16.04
N GLY A 181 -9.33 3.05 15.77
CA GLY A 181 -10.73 2.69 15.49
C GLY A 181 -11.05 2.54 14.01
N ARG A 182 -10.13 2.91 13.11
CA ARG A 182 -10.38 3.05 11.65
C ARG A 182 -9.17 2.61 10.84
N LEU A 183 -9.10 1.32 10.57
CA LEU A 183 -8.03 0.73 9.76
C LEU A 183 -8.12 1.16 8.29
N ASP A 184 -9.32 1.48 7.81
CA ASP A 184 -9.58 1.90 6.43
C ASP A 184 -9.41 3.43 6.20
N GLY A 185 -8.66 4.11 7.09
CA GLY A 185 -8.39 5.55 6.98
C GLY A 185 -9.43 6.44 7.65
N LEU A 186 -9.18 7.76 7.63
CA LEU A 186 -10.06 8.74 8.25
C LEU A 186 -11.11 9.24 7.25
N ASP A 187 -12.37 9.19 7.67
CA ASP A 187 -13.49 9.74 6.89
C ASP A 187 -13.29 11.24 6.60
N LEU A 188 -13.25 11.60 5.32
CA LEU A 188 -12.99 12.98 4.89
C LEU A 188 -14.07 13.96 5.33
N ALA A 189 -15.33 13.53 5.44
CA ALA A 189 -16.44 14.38 5.89
C ALA A 189 -16.35 14.70 7.38
N GLU A 190 -15.90 13.75 8.20
CA GLU A 190 -15.62 14.02 9.60
C GLU A 190 -14.38 14.90 9.78
N VAL A 191 -13.30 14.63 9.05
CA VAL A 191 -12.08 15.46 9.13
C VAL A 191 -12.37 16.88 8.64
N SER A 192 -13.12 17.04 7.54
CA SER A 192 -13.58 18.33 7.03
C SER A 192 -14.32 19.15 8.10
N LYS A 193 -15.16 18.52 8.94
CA LYS A 193 -15.86 19.16 10.06
C LYS A 193 -14.96 19.46 11.26
N ALA A 194 -13.91 18.66 11.48
CA ALA A 194 -12.96 18.82 12.57
C ALA A 194 -11.89 19.90 12.29
N LEU A 195 -11.69 20.26 11.01
CA LEU A 195 -10.78 21.31 10.60
C LEU A 195 -11.40 22.71 10.85
N PRO A 196 -10.57 23.72 11.18
CA PRO A 196 -11.06 25.09 11.34
C PRO A 196 -11.57 25.64 10.01
N LEU A 197 -12.63 26.46 10.00
CA LEU A 197 -13.19 27.05 8.77
C LEU A 197 -12.15 27.80 7.91
N SER A 198 -11.06 28.29 8.51
CA SER A 198 -9.96 28.93 7.80
C SER A 198 -9.17 27.99 6.88
N SER A 199 -9.25 26.66 7.06
CA SER A 199 -8.63 25.69 6.17
C SER A 199 -9.25 25.69 4.78
N CYS A 200 -10.49 26.16 4.62
CA CYS A 200 -11.13 26.34 3.31
C CYS A 200 -10.40 27.36 2.42
N PHE A 201 -9.62 28.28 3.00
CA PHE A 201 -8.81 29.23 2.23
C PHE A 201 -7.46 28.66 1.76
N ARG A 202 -7.12 27.42 2.15
CA ARG A 202 -5.93 26.72 1.67
C ARG A 202 -6.32 25.83 0.49
N PRO A 203 -5.86 26.13 -0.74
CA PRO A 203 -6.32 25.42 -1.94
C PRO A 203 -6.15 23.90 -1.86
N HIS A 204 -5.02 23.42 -1.32
CA HIS A 204 -4.77 21.98 -1.17
C HIS A 204 -5.72 21.31 -0.18
N VAL A 205 -6.06 21.96 0.94
CA VAL A 205 -6.99 21.40 1.92
C VAL A 205 -8.42 21.46 1.38
N LEU A 206 -8.77 22.55 0.70
CA LEU A 206 -10.06 22.70 0.02
C LEU A 206 -10.27 21.58 -1.00
N SER A 207 -9.35 21.40 -1.94
CA SER A 207 -9.50 20.44 -3.04
C SER A 207 -9.48 18.98 -2.59
N HIS A 208 -8.60 18.63 -1.65
CA HIS A 208 -8.32 17.23 -1.32
C HIS A 208 -9.07 16.73 -0.07
N ILE A 209 -9.56 17.64 0.78
CA ILE A 209 -10.34 17.27 1.99
C ILE A 209 -11.77 17.78 1.88
N HIS A 210 -11.99 19.09 1.80
CA HIS A 210 -13.34 19.66 1.89
C HIS A 210 -14.23 19.33 0.68
N VAL A 211 -13.69 19.41 -0.54
CA VAL A 211 -14.43 19.03 -1.76
C VAL A 211 -14.64 17.51 -1.81
N GLN A 212 -13.63 16.73 -1.44
CA GLN A 212 -13.73 15.26 -1.41
C GLN A 212 -14.68 14.74 -0.33
N ALA A 213 -14.92 15.52 0.72
CA ALA A 213 -15.94 15.21 1.73
C ALA A 213 -17.38 15.28 1.20
N TRP A 214 -17.60 15.93 0.06
CA TRP A 214 -18.92 16.08 -0.58
C TRP A 214 -19.09 15.20 -1.83
N ALA A 215 -18.05 14.48 -2.23
CA ALA A 215 -18.01 13.58 -3.38
C ALA A 215 -18.26 12.12 -2.97
#